data_AF-A0A949MGF8-F1
#
_entry.id   AF-A0A949MGF8-F1
#
_cell.length_a   1.000
_cell.length_b   1.000
_cell.length_c   1.000
_cell.angle_alpha   90.00
_cell.angle_beta   90.00
_cell.angle_gamma   90.00
#
_symmetry.space_group_name_H-M   'P 1'
#
loop_
_entity.id
_entity.type
_entity.pdbx_description
1 polymer ?
#
loop_
_entity_poly.entity_id
_entity_poly.type
_entity_poly.pdbx_seq_one_letter_code
_entity_poly.pdbx_strand_id
1 'polypeptide(L)'
;LIRTEGHSRMPVYREHLDDVAGMVHIKDVFGFTGVPSEFSIDKILRKPLLVAPQIAVLDLLLQMRQMHTHLALVVDEYGGIDGLVTIEDLVETIVGDISDEHDEIEGPMLTERADGSYDINARLPIEAFEEKLGPVLSEDEREADIETVGGLVFNLAERVPTRGEIISHPAGVEFMVLDADARRIRKLRARRVRPDDAPPEDT
;
A
#
# COMPACT_ATOMS: atom_id res chain seq x y z
N LEU A 1 9.50 1.27 16.38
CA LEU A 1 10.05 1.95 15.21
C LEU A 1 11.05 1.03 14.51
N ILE A 2 12.38 1.18 14.62
CA ILE A 2 13.29 0.42 13.71
C ILE A 2 13.15 -1.10 13.77
N ARG A 3 13.07 -1.69 14.97
CA ARG A 3 12.95 -3.15 15.15
C ARG A 3 11.53 -3.68 14.91
N THR A 4 10.53 -2.80 14.92
CA THR A 4 9.11 -3.16 14.83
C THR A 4 8.50 -2.88 13.46
N GLU A 5 9.04 -1.92 12.71
CA GLU A 5 8.49 -1.46 11.42
C GLU A 5 9.43 -1.75 10.22
N GLY A 6 10.63 -2.30 10.47
CA GLY A 6 11.53 -2.76 9.41
C GLY A 6 12.22 -1.66 8.59
N HIS A 7 12.08 -0.38 8.96
CA HIS A 7 12.71 0.72 8.24
C HIS A 7 14.24 0.68 8.33
N SER A 8 14.91 0.70 7.18
CA SER A 8 16.39 0.68 7.11
C SER A 8 17.03 2.05 7.35
N ARG A 9 16.27 3.13 7.18
CA ARG A 9 16.73 4.52 7.24
C ARG A 9 15.71 5.36 8.00
N MET A 10 16.20 6.26 8.86
CA MET A 10 15.38 7.09 9.72
C MET A 10 15.88 8.54 9.67
N PRO A 11 15.04 9.52 9.36
CA PRO A 11 15.35 10.93 9.60
C PRO A 11 15.57 11.18 11.10
N VAL A 12 16.52 12.05 11.42
CA VAL A 12 16.78 12.53 12.78
C VAL A 12 16.49 14.01 12.79
N TYR A 13 15.52 14.41 13.59
CA TYR A 13 15.16 15.81 13.81
C TYR A 13 15.52 16.23 15.23
N ARG A 14 15.55 17.54 15.49
CA ARG A 14 15.79 18.08 16.83
C ARG A 14 14.46 18.28 17.57
N GLU A 15 14.05 19.52 17.72
CA GLU A 15 12.88 19.91 18.52
C GLU A 15 11.57 19.74 17.74
N HIS A 16 11.63 19.95 16.42
CA HIS A 16 10.48 19.90 15.50
C HIS A 16 10.84 19.11 14.24
N LEU A 17 9.83 18.55 13.58
CA LEU A 17 10.01 17.73 12.36
C LEU A 17 10.67 18.50 11.21
N ASP A 18 10.50 19.82 11.19
CA ASP A 18 11.13 20.71 10.20
C ASP A 18 12.63 20.95 10.47
N ASP A 19 13.11 20.76 11.70
CA ASP A 19 14.54 20.89 12.04
C ASP A 19 15.24 19.54 11.91
N VAL A 20 15.42 19.09 10.66
CA VAL A 20 16.10 17.84 10.35
C VAL A 20 17.61 17.99 10.53
N ALA A 21 18.14 17.34 11.57
CA ALA A 21 19.57 17.22 11.83
C ALA A 21 20.26 16.29 10.81
N GLY A 22 19.58 15.24 10.36
CA GLY A 22 20.09 14.38 9.30
C GLY A 22 19.33 13.07 9.13
N MET A 23 20.03 12.01 8.75
CA MET A 23 19.52 10.64 8.61
C MET A 23 20.48 9.64 9.26
N VAL A 24 19.93 8.57 9.83
CA VAL A 24 20.68 7.40 10.29
C VAL A 24 20.28 6.16 9.51
N HIS A 25 21.27 5.34 9.13
CA HIS A 25 21.07 4.01 8.58
C HIS A 25 21.16 2.97 9.70
N ILE A 26 20.25 2.00 9.75
CA ILE A 26 20.21 1.00 10.84
C ILE A 26 21.50 0.18 10.96
N LYS A 27 22.12 -0.18 9.84
CA LYS A 27 23.46 -0.81 9.81
C LYS A 27 24.53 -0.03 10.60
N ASP A 28 24.49 1.30 10.56
CA ASP A 28 25.44 2.14 11.29
C ASP A 28 25.19 2.05 12.81
N VAL A 29 23.93 1.91 13.24
CA VAL A 29 23.56 1.66 14.64
C VAL A 29 24.02 0.28 15.10
N PHE A 30 23.84 -0.75 14.25
CA PHE A 30 24.30 -2.11 14.56
C PHE A 30 25.80 -2.19 14.81
N GLY A 31 26.60 -1.34 14.16
CA GLY A 31 28.04 -1.23 14.39
C GLY A 31 28.45 -0.94 15.83
N PHE A 32 27.56 -0.40 16.67
CA PHE A 32 27.84 -0.05 18.06
C PHE A 32 27.25 -1.03 19.09
N THR A 33 26.56 -2.09 18.65
CA THR A 33 25.89 -3.03 19.57
C THR A 33 26.83 -3.78 20.51
N GLY A 34 28.11 -3.94 20.14
CA GLY A 34 29.16 -4.51 20.99
C GLY A 34 29.94 -3.51 21.85
N VAL A 35 29.77 -2.21 21.61
CA VAL A 35 30.47 -1.12 22.31
C VAL A 35 29.51 0.06 22.61
N PRO A 36 28.45 -0.16 23.42
CA PRO A 36 27.41 0.86 23.62
C PRO A 36 27.93 2.17 24.22
N SER A 37 29.02 2.10 25.00
CA SER A 37 29.67 3.27 25.61
C SER A 37 30.31 4.23 24.59
N GLU A 38 30.55 3.79 23.35
CA GLU A 38 31.15 4.62 22.30
C GLU A 38 30.13 5.18 21.31
N PHE A 39 28.86 4.79 21.47
CA PHE A 39 27.76 5.23 20.63
C PHE A 39 27.61 6.76 20.69
N SER A 40 27.59 7.39 19.53
CA SER A 40 27.27 8.80 19.36
C SER A 40 26.51 8.95 18.06
N ILE A 41 25.34 9.58 18.13
CA ILE A 41 24.47 9.79 16.98
C ILE A 41 25.16 10.67 15.93
N ASP A 42 25.94 11.67 16.36
CA ASP A 42 26.67 12.58 15.49
C ASP A 42 27.68 11.85 14.59
N LYS A 43 28.24 10.72 15.03
CA LYS A 43 29.20 9.91 14.26
C LYS A 43 28.54 9.13 13.12
N ILE A 44 27.25 8.85 13.23
CA ILE A 44 26.48 8.05 12.26
C ILE A 44 25.45 8.89 11.50
N LEU A 45 25.40 10.20 11.78
CA LEU A 45 24.50 11.13 11.16
C LEU A 45 24.97 11.45 9.74
N ARG A 46 24.12 11.16 8.76
CA ARG A 46 24.35 11.42 7.34
C ARG A 46 23.49 12.61 6.90
N LYS A 47 23.99 13.41 5.97
CA LYS A 47 23.20 14.49 5.37
C LYS A 47 22.16 13.89 4.43
N PRO A 48 20.86 14.18 4.61
CA PRO A 48 19.82 13.75 3.69
C PRO A 48 19.93 14.54 2.38
N LEU A 49 19.44 13.96 1.30
CA LEU A 49 19.19 14.69 0.07
C LEU A 49 17.91 15.52 0.27
N LEU A 50 18.00 16.83 0.04
CA LEU A 50 16.86 17.75 0.09
C LEU A 50 16.41 18.07 -1.34
N VAL A 51 15.11 17.96 -1.60
CA VAL A 51 14.53 18.14 -2.94
C VAL A 51 13.27 18.99 -2.86
N ALA A 52 12.99 19.75 -3.92
CA ALA A 52 11.75 20.50 -4.05
C ALA A 52 10.62 19.59 -4.56
N PRO A 53 9.35 19.81 -4.17
CA PRO A 53 8.23 18.96 -4.58
C PRO A 53 7.96 18.98 -6.09
N GLN A 54 8.46 20.00 -6.81
CA GLN A 54 8.25 20.14 -8.26
C GLN A 54 9.28 19.37 -9.11
N ILE A 55 10.26 18.67 -8.50
CA ILE A 55 11.26 17.91 -9.26
C ILE A 55 10.62 16.75 -10.03
N ALA A 56 11.04 16.54 -11.29
CA ALA A 56 10.57 15.41 -12.06
C ALA A 56 11.09 14.08 -11.46
N VAL A 57 10.22 13.07 -11.42
CA VAL A 57 10.51 11.75 -10.84
C VAL A 57 11.79 11.12 -11.43
N LEU A 58 11.98 11.20 -12.75
CA LEU A 58 13.17 10.65 -13.42
C LEU A 58 14.46 11.40 -13.03
N ASP A 59 14.38 12.72 -12.88
CA ASP A 59 15.54 13.54 -12.50
C ASP A 59 15.94 13.25 -11.05
N LEU A 60 14.95 13.14 -10.16
CA LEU A 60 15.17 12.76 -8.77
C LEU A 60 15.77 11.34 -8.67
N LEU A 61 15.25 10.37 -9.42
CA LEU A 61 15.81 9.03 -9.47
C LEU A 61 17.27 9.05 -9.93
N LEU A 62 17.59 9.81 -10.98
CA LEU A 62 18.96 9.96 -11.48
C LEU A 62 19.88 10.56 -10.42
N GLN A 63 19.42 11.62 -9.73
CA GLN A 63 20.17 12.28 -8.67
C GLN A 63 20.43 11.34 -7.48
N MET A 64 19.41 10.59 -7.04
CA MET A 64 19.53 9.60 -5.99
C MET A 64 20.54 8.50 -6.34
N ARG A 65 20.54 8.04 -7.60
CA ARG A 65 21.52 7.06 -8.11
C ARG A 65 22.95 7.62 -8.11
N GLN A 66 23.15 8.87 -8.54
CA GLN A 66 24.47 9.50 -8.57
C GLN A 66 25.03 9.73 -7.15
N MET A 67 24.16 10.11 -6.22
CA MET A 67 24.53 10.36 -4.83
C MET A 67 24.59 9.09 -3.97
N HIS A 68 24.26 7.93 -4.53
CA HIS A 68 24.12 6.67 -3.79
C HIS A 68 23.22 6.80 -2.54
N THR A 69 22.16 7.59 -2.64
CA THR A 69 21.15 7.77 -1.58
C THR A 69 19.83 7.17 -2.00
N HIS A 70 19.11 6.60 -1.05
CA HIS A 70 17.83 5.89 -1.27
C HIS A 70 16.66 6.60 -0.58
N LEU A 71 16.90 7.73 0.08
CA LEU A 71 15.87 8.56 0.67
C LEU A 71 16.21 10.02 0.42
N ALA A 72 15.19 10.80 0.09
CA ALA A 72 15.23 12.24 0.02
C ALA A 72 14.11 12.83 0.88
N LEU A 73 14.34 14.03 1.38
CA LEU A 73 13.34 14.82 2.11
C LEU A 73 12.85 15.91 1.18
N VAL A 74 11.53 16.05 1.14
CA VAL A 74 10.84 17.05 0.35
C VAL A 74 10.73 18.32 1.19
N VAL A 75 11.24 19.42 0.66
CA VAL A 75 11.27 20.72 1.34
C VAL A 75 10.35 21.69 0.61
N ASP A 76 9.48 22.35 1.35
CA ASP A 76 8.57 23.37 0.83
C ASP A 76 9.30 24.70 0.53
N GLU A 77 8.57 25.70 0.04
CA GLU A 77 9.11 27.03 -0.26
C GLU A 77 9.51 27.85 0.97
N TYR A 78 9.05 27.44 2.16
CA TYR A 78 9.30 28.10 3.44
C TYR A 78 10.44 27.44 4.23
N GLY A 79 11.01 26.34 3.71
CA GLY A 79 12.08 25.57 4.34
C GLY A 79 11.59 24.50 5.33
N GLY A 80 10.29 24.24 5.38
CA GLY A 80 9.67 23.15 6.13
C GLY A 80 9.76 21.82 5.38
N ILE A 81 9.55 20.71 6.09
CA ILE A 81 9.57 19.38 5.50
C ILE A 81 8.15 18.95 5.16
N ASP A 82 7.82 18.91 3.87
CA ASP A 82 6.54 18.40 3.37
C ASP A 82 6.45 16.88 3.47
N GLY A 83 7.60 16.19 3.42
CA GLY A 83 7.61 14.73 3.52
C GLY A 83 8.95 14.08 3.16
N LEU A 84 8.89 12.80 2.87
CA LEU A 84 10.03 11.99 2.42
C LEU A 84 9.64 11.17 1.19
N VAL A 85 10.64 10.82 0.40
CA VAL A 85 10.49 9.97 -0.77
C VAL A 85 11.64 8.97 -0.83
N THR A 86 11.33 7.72 -1.17
CA THR A 86 12.32 6.66 -1.30
C THR A 86 12.61 6.33 -2.76
N ILE A 87 13.76 5.73 -3.03
CA ILE A 87 14.09 5.31 -4.40
C ILE A 87 13.13 4.22 -4.88
N GLU A 88 12.64 3.40 -3.96
CA GLU A 88 11.66 2.36 -4.21
C GLU A 88 10.34 2.96 -4.73
N ASP A 89 9.85 4.03 -4.10
CA ASP A 89 8.62 4.74 -4.54
C ASP A 89 8.76 5.34 -5.95
N LEU A 90 9.94 5.90 -6.26
CA LEU A 90 10.23 6.47 -7.59
C LEU A 90 10.27 5.39 -8.67
N VAL A 91 10.87 4.25 -8.37
CA VAL A 91 10.91 3.12 -9.30
C VAL A 91 9.51 2.56 -9.51
N GLU A 92 8.71 2.41 -8.45
CA GLU A 92 7.30 1.99 -8.54
C GLU A 92 6.47 2.95 -9.39
N THR A 93 6.67 4.26 -9.26
CA THR A 93 5.96 5.27 -10.07
C THR A 93 6.30 5.17 -11.56
N ILE A 94 7.57 4.90 -11.90
CA ILE A 94 8.03 4.82 -13.30
C ILE A 94 7.63 3.49 -13.95
N VAL A 95 7.79 2.40 -13.22
CA VAL A 95 7.62 1.05 -13.74
C VAL A 95 6.17 0.56 -13.59
N GLY A 96 5.43 1.10 -12.62
CA GLY A 96 4.15 0.58 -12.15
C GLY A 96 4.34 -0.68 -11.29
N ASP A 97 3.21 -1.28 -10.88
CA ASP A 97 3.20 -2.69 -10.49
C ASP A 97 3.80 -3.47 -11.67
N ILE A 98 5.04 -3.95 -11.55
CA ILE A 98 5.61 -4.88 -12.52
C ILE A 98 4.69 -6.10 -12.48
N SER A 99 3.71 -6.13 -13.38
CA SER A 99 2.95 -7.33 -13.68
C SER A 99 4.00 -8.26 -14.29
N ASP A 100 4.33 -9.29 -13.54
CA ASP A 100 5.33 -10.25 -13.93
C ASP A 100 4.84 -10.88 -15.24
N GLU A 101 5.73 -11.10 -16.20
CA GLU A 101 5.41 -11.92 -17.37
C GLU A 101 5.01 -13.36 -16.96
N HIS A 102 5.25 -13.72 -15.69
CA HIS A 102 4.76 -14.93 -15.04
C HIS A 102 3.37 -14.82 -14.38
N ASP A 103 2.67 -13.67 -14.42
CA ASP A 103 1.28 -13.53 -13.92
C ASP A 103 0.26 -14.25 -14.82
N GLU A 104 0.66 -14.77 -15.99
CA GLU A 104 -0.19 -15.55 -16.90
C GLU A 104 -0.64 -16.93 -16.35
N ILE A 105 -0.23 -17.34 -15.14
CA ILE A 105 -0.72 -18.57 -14.49
C ILE A 105 -1.59 -18.28 -13.26
N GLU A 106 -2.19 -17.10 -13.15
CA GLU A 106 -3.41 -16.99 -12.35
C GLU A 106 -4.57 -17.49 -13.22
N GLY A 107 -5.20 -18.58 -12.79
CA GLY A 107 -6.34 -19.19 -13.47
C GLY A 107 -7.50 -18.21 -13.72
N PRO A 108 -8.65 -18.69 -14.25
CA PRO A 108 -9.76 -17.83 -14.67
C PRO A 108 -10.09 -16.73 -13.64
N MET A 109 -10.19 -15.47 -14.12
CA MET A 109 -10.44 -14.28 -13.29
C MET A 109 -11.73 -14.38 -12.47
N LEU A 110 -12.67 -15.22 -12.90
CA LEU A 110 -13.90 -15.55 -12.19
C LEU A 110 -14.22 -17.04 -12.42
N THR A 111 -14.46 -17.78 -11.35
CA THR A 111 -14.88 -19.19 -11.37
C THR A 111 -16.12 -19.36 -10.52
N GLU A 112 -17.21 -19.82 -11.14
CA GLU A 112 -18.42 -20.18 -10.43
C GLU A 112 -18.26 -21.55 -9.74
N ARG A 113 -18.69 -21.63 -8.50
CA ARG A 113 -18.71 -22.86 -7.71
C ARG A 113 -20.09 -23.49 -7.71
N ALA A 114 -20.13 -24.78 -7.41
CA ALA A 114 -21.36 -25.56 -7.33
C ALA A 114 -22.35 -25.07 -6.25
N ASP A 115 -21.89 -24.29 -5.26
CA ASP A 115 -22.72 -23.69 -4.21
C ASP A 115 -23.28 -22.30 -4.60
N GLY A 116 -23.02 -21.81 -5.82
CA GLY A 116 -23.44 -20.50 -6.29
C GLY A 116 -22.56 -19.34 -5.81
N SER A 117 -21.42 -19.63 -5.20
CA SER A 117 -20.37 -18.63 -4.92
C SER A 117 -19.40 -18.47 -6.09
N TYR A 118 -18.72 -17.33 -6.15
CA TYR A 118 -17.75 -17.01 -7.20
C TYR A 118 -16.38 -16.80 -6.60
N ASP A 119 -15.38 -17.59 -7.02
CA ASP A 119 -13.98 -17.28 -6.75
C ASP A 119 -13.48 -16.28 -7.78
N ILE A 120 -12.91 -15.18 -7.31
CA ILE A 120 -12.60 -13.99 -8.10
C ILE A 120 -11.15 -13.60 -7.87
N ASN A 121 -10.44 -13.30 -8.96
CA ASN A 121 -9.19 -12.57 -8.89
C ASN A 121 -9.51 -11.11 -8.51
N ALA A 122 -8.82 -10.56 -7.51
CA ALA A 122 -9.06 -9.19 -7.06
C ALA A 122 -8.85 -8.15 -8.18
N ARG A 123 -8.09 -8.48 -9.23
CA ARG A 123 -7.91 -7.66 -10.44
C ARG A 123 -9.06 -7.70 -11.43
N LEU A 124 -10.11 -8.50 -11.18
CA LEU A 124 -11.29 -8.53 -12.04
C LEU A 124 -11.88 -7.11 -12.14
N PRO A 125 -12.03 -6.55 -13.35
CA PRO A 125 -12.69 -5.27 -13.54
C PRO A 125 -14.10 -5.30 -12.99
N ILE A 126 -14.52 -4.21 -12.36
CA ILE A 126 -15.79 -4.17 -11.65
C ILE A 126 -16.98 -4.35 -12.61
N GLU A 127 -16.86 -3.85 -13.84
CA GLU A 127 -17.89 -3.99 -14.88
C GLU A 127 -18.10 -5.47 -15.25
N ALA A 128 -17.00 -6.22 -15.38
CA ALA A 128 -17.05 -7.66 -15.67
C ALA A 128 -17.63 -8.47 -14.50
N PHE A 129 -17.44 -7.99 -13.27
CA PHE A 129 -18.08 -8.55 -12.08
C PHE A 129 -19.59 -8.25 -12.06
N GLU A 130 -20.00 -7.02 -12.37
CA GLU A 130 -21.41 -6.62 -12.46
C GLU A 130 -22.16 -7.36 -13.57
N GLU A 131 -21.52 -7.68 -14.70
CA GLU A 131 -22.13 -8.50 -15.76
C GLU A 131 -22.55 -9.90 -15.26
N LYS A 132 -21.84 -10.46 -14.28
CA LYS A 132 -22.09 -11.81 -13.75
C LYS A 132 -23.01 -11.80 -12.56
N LEU A 133 -22.77 -10.91 -11.60
CA LEU A 133 -23.54 -10.86 -10.36
C LEU A 133 -24.67 -9.84 -10.40
N GLY A 134 -24.86 -9.05 -11.46
CA GLY A 134 -25.77 -7.91 -11.50
C GLY A 134 -25.14 -6.64 -10.90
N PRO A 135 -25.82 -5.48 -10.96
CA PRO A 135 -25.28 -4.23 -10.42
C PRO A 135 -25.04 -4.37 -8.91
N VAL A 136 -23.83 -4.05 -8.49
CA VAL A 136 -23.40 -4.15 -7.08
C VAL A 136 -23.02 -2.76 -6.55
N LEU A 137 -22.49 -1.88 -7.40
CA LEU A 137 -22.02 -0.56 -6.98
C LEU A 137 -23.17 0.41 -6.65
N SER A 138 -23.04 1.09 -5.52
CA SER A 138 -23.78 2.32 -5.17
C SER A 138 -23.32 3.51 -6.03
N GLU A 139 -24.07 4.62 -6.00
CA GLU A 139 -23.69 5.84 -6.74
C GLU A 139 -22.38 6.44 -6.21
N ASP A 140 -22.19 6.45 -4.88
CA ASP A 140 -20.97 6.95 -4.23
C ASP A 140 -19.72 6.14 -4.62
N GLU A 141 -19.86 4.82 -4.77
CA GLU A 141 -18.76 3.94 -5.19
C GLU A 141 -18.40 4.12 -6.67
N ARG A 142 -19.35 4.56 -7.50
CA ARG A 142 -19.09 4.92 -8.91
C ARG A 142 -18.37 6.26 -9.02
N GLU A 143 -18.60 7.20 -8.09
CA GLU A 143 -17.88 8.48 -8.04
C GLU A 143 -16.43 8.34 -7.53
N ALA A 144 -16.12 7.25 -6.83
CA ALA A 144 -14.78 6.98 -6.30
C ALA A 144 -13.78 6.39 -7.32
N ASP A 145 -14.12 6.33 -8.60
CA ASP A 145 -13.30 5.78 -9.70
C ASP A 145 -12.73 4.37 -9.39
N ILE A 146 -13.54 3.50 -8.77
CA ILE A 146 -13.12 2.14 -8.41
C ILE A 146 -13.12 1.24 -9.65
N GLU A 147 -11.93 0.80 -10.07
CA GLU A 147 -11.77 0.01 -11.30
C GLU A 147 -11.91 -1.52 -11.12
N THR A 148 -11.65 -2.04 -9.92
CA THR A 148 -11.55 -3.51 -9.67
C THR A 148 -12.32 -3.97 -8.44
N VAL A 149 -12.65 -5.27 -8.40
CA VAL A 149 -13.30 -5.89 -7.22
C VAL A 149 -12.40 -5.79 -5.97
N GLY A 150 -11.09 -5.90 -6.12
CA GLY A 150 -10.13 -5.69 -5.04
C GLY A 150 -10.17 -4.26 -4.50
N GLY A 151 -10.26 -3.27 -5.39
CA GLY A 151 -10.43 -1.87 -5.02
C GLY A 151 -11.72 -1.62 -4.25
N LEU A 152 -12.83 -2.24 -4.68
CA LEU A 152 -14.10 -2.16 -3.97
C LEU A 152 -14.00 -2.69 -2.54
N VAL A 153 -13.46 -3.89 -2.36
CA VAL A 153 -13.32 -4.49 -1.03
C VAL A 153 -12.35 -3.71 -0.14
N PHE A 154 -11.28 -3.16 -0.70
CA PHE A 154 -10.36 -2.29 0.02
C PHE A 154 -11.06 -1.00 0.49
N ASN A 155 -11.85 -0.37 -0.39
CA ASN A 155 -12.59 0.84 -0.07
C ASN A 155 -13.58 0.60 1.07
N LEU A 156 -14.37 -0.48 1.01
CA LEU A 156 -15.31 -0.88 2.05
C LEU A 156 -14.64 -1.18 3.40
N ALA A 157 -13.45 -1.76 3.38
CA ALA A 157 -12.72 -2.14 4.59
C ALA A 157 -11.83 -1.01 5.15
N GLU A 158 -11.58 0.06 4.38
CA GLU A 158 -10.60 1.13 4.63
C GLU A 158 -9.16 0.62 4.90
N ARG A 159 -8.86 -0.63 4.54
CA ARG A 159 -7.56 -1.28 4.68
C ARG A 159 -7.48 -2.54 3.82
N VAL A 160 -6.31 -3.18 3.76
CA VAL A 160 -6.18 -4.52 3.19
C VAL A 160 -6.70 -5.55 4.21
N PRO A 161 -7.80 -6.27 3.93
CA PRO A 161 -8.34 -7.28 4.82
C PRO A 161 -7.48 -8.55 4.83
N THR A 162 -7.53 -9.26 5.95
CA THR A 162 -6.73 -10.48 6.14
C THR A 162 -7.44 -11.71 5.59
N ARG A 163 -6.69 -12.76 5.26
CA ARG A 163 -7.27 -14.02 4.78
C ARG A 163 -8.30 -14.59 5.78
N GLY A 164 -9.47 -14.95 5.26
CA GLY A 164 -10.61 -15.47 6.01
C GLY A 164 -11.59 -14.41 6.51
N GLU A 165 -11.25 -13.13 6.36
CA GLU A 165 -12.13 -12.02 6.69
C GLU A 165 -13.29 -11.92 5.69
N ILE A 166 -14.47 -11.55 6.18
CA ILE A 166 -15.69 -11.38 5.37
C ILE A 166 -16.09 -9.91 5.42
N ILE A 167 -16.20 -9.31 4.25
CA ILE A 167 -16.62 -7.92 4.05
C ILE A 167 -18.00 -7.94 3.38
N SER A 168 -18.99 -7.36 4.05
CA SER A 168 -20.37 -7.30 3.55
C SER A 168 -20.61 -6.00 2.80
N HIS A 169 -21.22 -6.10 1.63
CA HIS A 169 -21.59 -4.99 0.77
C HIS A 169 -23.10 -4.71 0.90
N PRO A 170 -23.53 -3.43 0.98
CA PRO A 170 -24.95 -3.05 1.11
C PRO A 170 -25.89 -3.64 0.04
N ALA A 171 -25.41 -3.80 -1.20
CA ALA A 171 -26.08 -4.52 -2.29
C ALA A 171 -26.35 -6.03 -2.05
N GLY A 172 -26.10 -6.55 -0.86
CA GLY A 172 -26.39 -7.95 -0.49
C GLY A 172 -25.35 -8.94 -1.01
N VAL A 173 -24.08 -8.53 -1.07
CA VAL A 173 -22.95 -9.38 -1.49
C VAL A 173 -21.95 -9.48 -0.35
N GLU A 174 -21.49 -10.68 -0.04
CA GLU A 174 -20.41 -10.94 0.90
C GLU A 174 -19.14 -11.30 0.14
N PHE A 175 -18.03 -10.64 0.49
CA PHE A 175 -16.70 -10.89 -0.01
C PHE A 175 -15.83 -11.54 1.07
N MET A 176 -15.49 -12.81 0.89
CA MET A 176 -14.52 -13.50 1.75
C MET A 176 -13.12 -13.43 1.14
N VAL A 177 -12.14 -13.00 1.92
CA VAL A 177 -10.73 -12.94 1.48
C VAL A 177 -10.14 -14.35 1.46
N LEU A 178 -9.85 -14.87 0.27
CA LEU A 178 -9.19 -16.16 0.11
C LEU A 178 -7.67 -16.02 0.21
N ASP A 179 -7.12 -14.94 -0.34
CA ASP A 179 -5.70 -14.64 -0.34
C ASP A 179 -5.44 -13.13 -0.41
N ALA A 180 -4.53 -12.64 0.42
CA ALA A 180 -4.09 -11.25 0.48
C ALA A 180 -2.66 -11.20 1.04
N ASP A 181 -1.87 -10.23 0.58
CA ASP A 181 -0.59 -9.89 1.19
C ASP A 181 -0.69 -8.57 1.97
N ALA A 182 0.44 -8.05 2.46
CA ALA A 182 0.47 -6.83 3.27
C ALA A 182 0.05 -5.56 2.50
N ARG A 183 0.04 -5.60 1.17
CA ARG A 183 -0.21 -4.44 0.30
C ARG A 183 -1.49 -4.57 -0.51
N ARG A 184 -1.92 -5.79 -0.86
CA ARG A 184 -3.09 -6.00 -1.74
C ARG A 184 -3.83 -7.30 -1.50
N ILE A 185 -5.12 -7.27 -1.85
CA ILE A 185 -5.98 -8.45 -1.97
C ILE A 185 -5.63 -9.17 -3.28
N ARG A 186 -5.53 -10.50 -3.28
CA ARG A 186 -5.25 -11.30 -4.47
C ARG A 186 -6.46 -12.10 -4.93
N LYS A 187 -7.13 -12.78 -4.00
CA LYS A 187 -8.29 -13.62 -4.31
C LYS A 187 -9.41 -13.41 -3.31
N LEU A 188 -10.61 -13.34 -3.85
CA LEU A 188 -11.85 -13.13 -3.13
C LEU A 188 -12.82 -14.26 -3.46
N ARG A 189 -13.74 -14.53 -2.54
CA ARG A 189 -14.95 -15.29 -2.82
C ARG A 189 -16.15 -14.40 -2.61
N ALA A 190 -16.93 -14.16 -3.67
CA ALA A 190 -18.18 -13.44 -3.57
C ALA A 190 -19.36 -14.41 -3.44
N ARG A 191 -20.32 -14.06 -2.58
CA ARG A 191 -21.61 -14.75 -2.44
C ARG A 191 -22.71 -13.72 -2.32
N ARG A 192 -23.82 -13.91 -3.03
CA ARG A 192 -25.05 -13.15 -2.76
C ARG A 192 -25.70 -13.67 -1.48
N VAL A 193 -25.93 -12.77 -0.53
CA VAL A 193 -26.73 -13.06 0.66
C VAL A 193 -28.18 -13.12 0.20
N ARG A 194 -28.84 -14.26 0.43
CA ARG A 194 -30.28 -14.35 0.19
C ARG A 194 -30.99 -13.53 1.28
N PRO A 195 -32.13 -12.88 0.99
CA PRO A 195 -32.85 -12.06 1.96
C PRO A 195 -33.22 -12.77 3.28
N ASP A 196 -33.20 -14.11 3.33
CA ASP A 196 -33.46 -14.90 4.54
C ASP A 196 -32.28 -15.01 5.51
N ASP A 197 -31.06 -14.57 5.13
CA ASP A 197 -29.84 -14.65 5.94
C ASP A 197 -29.40 -13.28 6.54
N ALA A 198 -30.17 -12.20 6.32
CA ALA A 198 -29.88 -10.91 6.93
C ALA A 198 -30.09 -10.98 8.46
N PRO A 199 -29.12 -10.56 9.30
CA PRO A 199 -29.36 -10.45 10.73
C PRO A 199 -30.51 -9.46 10.96
N PRO A 200 -31.43 -9.75 11.91
CA PRO A 200 -32.51 -8.83 12.22
C PRO A 200 -31.93 -7.48 12.62
N GLU A 201 -32.39 -6.41 11.99
CA GLU A 201 -32.08 -5.04 12.40
C GLU A 201 -32.59 -4.86 13.84
N ASP A 202 -31.66 -4.67 14.79
CA ASP A 202 -32.00 -4.27 16.15
C ASP A 202 -32.57 -2.83 16.09
N THR A 203 -33.86 -2.72 16.41
CA THR A 203 -34.64 -1.48 16.61
C THR A 203 -34.10 -0.57 17.70
#